data_AF-A0A950TKG0-F1
#
_entry.id   AF-A0A950TKG0-F1
#
_cell.length_a   1.000
_cell.length_b   1.000
_cell.length_c   1.000
_cell.angle_alpha   90.00
_cell.angle_beta   90.00
_cell.angle_gamma   90.00
#
_symmetry.space_group_name_H-M   'P 1'
#
loop_
_entity.id
_entity.type
_entity.pdbx_description
1 polymer ?
#
loop_
_entity_poly.entity_id
_entity_poly.type
_entity_poly.pdbx_seq_one_letter_code
_entity_poly.pdbx_strand_id
1 'polypeptide(L)' 'VSDYTAFMFLGELVEFGPTTKIFTTPSERRTQDYITGRFG' A
#
# COMPACT_ATOMS: atom_id res chain seq x y z
N VAL A 1 4.25 12.91 -9.62
CA VAL A 1 3.17 12.37 -8.78
C VAL A 1 2.37 11.44 -9.65
N SER A 2 2.16 10.19 -9.22
CA SER A 2 1.31 9.22 -9.93
C SER A 2 -0.10 9.28 -9.34
N ASP A 3 -1.13 9.24 -10.18
CA ASP A 3 -2.53 9.19 -9.73
C ASP A 3 -2.87 7.85 -9.05
N TYR A 4 -2.18 6.78 -9.44
CA TYR A 4 -2.39 5.42 -8.93
C TYR A 4 -1.08 4.77 -8.48
N THR A 5 -1.19 3.92 -7.47
CA THR A 5 -0.08 3.15 -6.89
C THR A 5 -0.49 1.68 -6.75
N ALA A 6 0.42 0.79 -7.12
CA ALA A 6 0.33 -0.64 -6.87
C ALA A 6 1.33 -1.02 -5.76
N PHE A 7 0.84 -1.64 -4.69
CA PHE A 7 1.65 -2.29 -3.68
C PHE A 7 1.82 -3.77 -4.04
N MET A 8 3.07 -4.16 -4.28
CA MET A 8 3.45 -5.55 -4.51
C MET A 8 4.31 -6.08 -3.37
N PHE A 9 4.07 -7.31 -2.94
CA PHE A 9 4.84 -7.97 -1.91
C PHE A 9 5.18 -9.40 -2.34
N LEU A 10 6.47 -9.73 -2.36
CA LEU A 10 7.00 -11.04 -2.78
C LEU A 10 6.52 -11.50 -4.17
N GLY A 11 6.32 -10.55 -5.09
CA GLY A 11 5.86 -10.84 -6.45
C GLY A 11 4.35 -10.96 -6.61
N GLU A 12 3.58 -10.80 -5.53
CA GLU A 12 2.12 -10.73 -5.57
C GLU A 12 1.64 -9.28 -5.51
N LEU A 13 0.64 -8.94 -6.33
CA LEU A 13 -0.08 -7.67 -6.22
C LEU A 13 -1.01 -7.74 -5.01
N VAL A 14 -0.68 -6.99 -3.96
CA VAL A 14 -1.43 -6.99 -2.70
C VAL A 14 -2.51 -5.91 -2.72
N GLU A 15 -2.21 -4.71 -3.22
CA GLU A 15 -3.21 -3.63 -3.32
C GLU A 15 -2.92 -2.71 -4.50
N PHE A 16 -3.96 -2.23 -5.18
CA PHE A 16 -3.85 -1.23 -6.24
C PHE A 16 -4.96 -0.20 -6.10
N GLY A 17 -4.62 1.08 -6.22
CA GLY A 17 -5.61 2.15 -6.12
C GLY A 17 -5.00 3.55 -6.15
N PRO A 18 -5.83 4.57 -5.86
CA PRO A 18 -5.37 5.96 -5.81
C PRO A 18 -4.22 6.12 -4.81
N THR A 19 -3.15 6.82 -5.21
CA THR A 19 -1.96 7.02 -4.37
C THR A 19 -2.33 7.56 -2.99
N THR A 20 -3.23 8.53 -2.92
CA THR A 20 -3.71 9.09 -1.65
C THR A 20 -4.34 8.02 -0.75
N LYS A 21 -5.15 7.13 -1.30
CA LYS A 21 -5.78 6.04 -0.54
C LYS A 21 -4.73 5.08 -0.01
N ILE A 22 -3.82 4.62 -0.86
CA ILE A 22 -2.75 3.67 -0.49
C ILE A 22 -1.91 4.21 0.69
N PHE A 23 -1.51 5.50 0.65
CA PHE A 23 -0.63 6.07 1.67
C PHE A 23 -1.34 6.65 2.92
N THR A 24 -2.65 6.86 2.90
CA THR A 24 -3.38 7.43 4.05
C THR A 24 -4.30 6.42 4.74
N THR A 25 -5.05 5.67 3.95
CA THR A 25 -6.10 4.74 4.40
C THR A 25 -6.12 3.51 3.49
N PRO A 26 -5.04 2.72 3.50
CA PRO A 26 -5.00 1.48 2.74
C PRO A 26 -6.12 0.55 3.21
N SER A 27 -6.69 -0.19 2.26
CA SER A 27 -7.77 -1.14 2.54
C SER A 27 -7.20 -2.44 3.09
N GLU A 28 -5.96 -2.79 2.70
CA GLU A 28 -5.27 -3.99 3.14
C GLU A 28 -4.39 -3.74 4.36
N ARG A 29 -4.52 -4.62 5.35
CA ARG A 29 -3.76 -4.53 6.61
C ARG A 29 -2.25 -4.70 6.36
N ARG A 30 -1.87 -5.56 5.41
CA ARG A 30 -0.47 -5.78 5.02
C ARG A 30 0.16 -4.51 4.43
N THR A 31 -0.60 -3.79 3.59
CA THR A 31 -0.20 -2.49 3.05
C THR A 31 -0.07 -1.46 4.17
N GLN A 32 -1.02 -1.43 5.11
CA GLN A 32 -0.99 -0.56 6.28
C GLN A 32 0.25 -0.80 7.14
N ASP A 33 0.53 -2.06 7.48
CA ASP A 33 1.69 -2.43 8.31
C ASP A 33 3.01 -2.04 7.61
N TYR A 34 3.08 -2.16 6.27
CA TYR A 34 4.24 -1.79 5.47
C TYR A 34 4.46 -0.28 5.40
N ILE A 35 3.40 0.49 5.14
CA ILE A 35 3.46 1.94 4.99
C ILE A 35 3.65 2.64 6.33
N THR A 36 3.00 2.15 7.38
CA THR A 36 3.14 2.72 8.74
C THR A 36 4.48 2.34 9.39
N GLY A 37 5.27 1.49 8.76
CA GLY A 37 6.57 1.09 9.28
C GLY A 37 6.48 0.33 10.60
N ARG A 38 5.34 -0.36 10.87
CA ARG A 38 5.18 -1.21 12.06
C ARG A 38 5.96 -2.54 11.97
N PHE A 39 7.01 -2.53 11.16
CA PHE A 39 8.04 -3.55 11.06
C PHE A 39 9.28 -3.07 11.85
N GLY A 40 9.15 -2.97 13.17
CA GLY A 40 10.27 -2.67 14.08
C GLY A 40 10.60 -1.20 14.25
#